data_AF-A0A137NUV6-F1
#
_entry.id   AF-A0A137NUV6-F1
#
_cell.length_a   1.000
_cell.length_b   1.000
_cell.length_c   1.000
_cell.angle_alpha   90.00
_cell.angle_beta   90.00
_cell.angle_gamma   90.00
#
_symmetry.space_group_name_H-M   'P 1'
#
loop_
_entity.id
_entity.type
_entity.pdbx_description
1 polymer ?
#
loop_
_entity_poly.entity_id
_entity_poly.type
_entity_poly.pdbx_seq_one_letter_code
_entity_poly.pdbx_strand_id
1 'polypeptide(L)'
;MTTEVTKLADCERWRHEVIREISQGVSKIQNPGLNDFQVRDLNDDINKLMREKRRWEDQIIHLGGPNYKRAAPKMLDEDGKEVPGSRGYRYFGRARDLPGVRELLEPEAPSITKNRYELYKNIDSDYYGYRDEEDSSLLAYEQQIEDELKSKGFGIFANVEEIQQFIKKPKELPIGIPGLVAGGDDRMETDD
;
A
#
# COMPACT_ATOMS: atom_id res chain seq x y z
N MET A 1 42.69 0.96 -1.75
CA MET A 1 42.67 2.07 -2.73
C MET A 1 42.43 3.41 -2.06
N THR A 2 41.23 3.74 -1.54
CA THR A 2 40.99 5.10 -0.99
C THR A 2 41.76 5.40 0.30
N THR A 3 42.06 4.39 1.10
CA THR A 3 42.82 4.52 2.36
C THR A 3 44.33 4.71 2.17
N GLU A 4 44.84 4.54 0.95
CA GLU A 4 46.26 4.71 0.64
C GLU A 4 46.64 6.19 0.46
N VAL A 5 45.65 7.05 0.17
CA VAL A 5 45.86 8.50 0.03
C VAL A 5 45.74 9.16 1.40
N THR A 6 46.83 9.78 1.85
CA THR A 6 46.95 10.42 3.17
C THR A 6 46.80 11.95 3.12
N LYS A 7 46.88 12.55 1.94
CA LYS A 7 46.75 14.00 1.75
C LYS A 7 45.31 14.38 1.48
N LEU A 8 44.77 15.25 2.32
CA LEU A 8 43.38 15.72 2.22
C LEU A 8 43.07 16.38 0.87
N ALA A 9 43.96 17.23 0.36
CA ALA A 9 43.78 17.91 -0.93
C ALA A 9 43.66 16.93 -2.10
N ASP A 10 44.40 15.82 -2.07
CA ASP A 10 44.31 14.78 -3.10
C ASP A 10 42.98 14.02 -3.00
N CYS A 11 42.52 13.70 -1.79
CA CYS A 11 41.20 13.10 -1.59
C CYS A 11 40.07 13.99 -2.11
N GLU A 12 40.13 15.31 -1.89
CA GLU A 12 39.15 16.25 -2.41
C GLU A 12 39.19 16.37 -3.94
N ARG A 13 40.38 16.34 -4.54
CA ARG A 13 40.54 16.31 -6.00
C ARG A 13 39.90 15.05 -6.60
N TRP A 14 40.18 13.88 -6.04
CA TRP A 14 39.58 12.62 -6.50
C TRP A 14 38.06 12.61 -6.32
N ARG A 15 37.55 13.13 -5.20
CA ARG A 15 36.11 13.30 -5.00
C ARG A 15 35.48 14.15 -6.10
N HIS A 16 36.10 15.27 -6.47
CA HIS A 16 35.59 16.11 -7.56
C HIS A 16 35.61 15.42 -8.91
N GLU A 17 36.65 14.64 -9.21
CA GLU A 17 36.73 13.88 -10.46
C GLU A 17 35.61 12.84 -10.55
N VAL A 18 35.41 12.06 -9.48
CA VAL A 18 34.32 11.07 -9.43
C VAL A 18 32.95 11.75 -9.60
N ILE A 19 32.72 12.92 -9.01
CA ILE A 19 31.47 13.69 -9.19
C ILE A 19 31.29 14.13 -10.65
N ARG A 20 32.37 14.54 -11.31
CA ARG A 20 32.35 14.91 -12.72
C ARG A 20 31.99 13.72 -13.60
N GLU A 21 32.57 12.55 -13.35
CA GLU A 21 32.25 11.31 -14.06
C GLU A 21 30.80 10.89 -13.85
N ILE A 22 30.27 10.98 -12.62
CA ILE A 22 28.85 10.72 -12.33
C ILE A 22 27.96 11.64 -13.18
N SER A 23 28.26 12.94 -13.20
CA SER A 23 27.48 13.93 -13.95
C SER A 23 27.47 13.65 -15.45
N GLN A 24 28.61 13.21 -16.00
CA GLN A 24 28.71 12.75 -17.39
C GLN A 24 27.92 11.47 -17.63
N GLY A 25 27.96 10.51 -16.70
CA GLY A 25 27.17 9.27 -16.77
C GLY A 25 25.67 9.56 -16.80
N VAL A 26 25.18 10.43 -15.92
CA VAL A 26 23.77 10.83 -15.87
C VAL A 26 23.34 11.48 -17.18
N SER A 27 24.18 12.38 -17.73
CA SER A 27 23.91 13.03 -19.02
C SER A 27 23.84 12.00 -20.18
N LYS A 28 24.71 10.98 -20.17
CA LYS A 28 24.72 9.91 -21.20
C LYS A 28 23.49 9.02 -21.13
N ILE A 29 23.01 8.68 -19.93
CA ILE A 29 21.82 7.82 -19.75
C ILE A 29 20.56 8.46 -20.34
N GLN A 30 20.47 9.79 -20.33
CA GLN A 30 19.31 10.51 -20.85
C GLN A 30 19.19 10.48 -22.39
N ASN A 31 20.21 10.00 -23.11
CA ASN A 31 20.15 9.94 -24.57
C ASN A 31 19.10 8.87 -25.02
N PRO A 32 18.09 9.26 -25.83
CA PRO A 32 17.03 8.35 -26.27
C PRO A 32 17.52 7.24 -27.20
N GLY A 33 18.68 7.40 -27.83
CA GLY A 33 19.25 6.42 -28.76
C GLY A 33 19.89 5.19 -28.10
N LEU A 34 19.99 5.13 -26.77
CA LEU A 34 20.58 3.97 -26.09
C LEU A 34 19.60 2.79 -26.02
N ASN A 35 20.13 1.58 -26.08
CA ASN A 35 19.37 0.37 -25.78
C ASN A 35 19.22 0.18 -24.27
N ASP A 36 18.15 -0.49 -23.84
CA ASP A 36 17.85 -0.76 -22.43
C ASP A 36 18.98 -1.50 -21.70
N PHE A 37 19.69 -2.40 -22.38
CA PHE A 37 20.88 -3.05 -21.82
C PHE A 37 22.00 -2.05 -21.53
N GLN A 38 22.28 -1.14 -22.47
CA GLN A 38 23.30 -0.11 -22.29
C GLN A 38 22.91 0.86 -21.17
N VAL A 39 21.61 1.17 -21.03
CA VAL A 39 21.09 1.98 -19.92
C VAL A 39 21.32 1.28 -18.58
N ARG A 40 21.13 -0.05 -18.50
CA ARG A 40 21.43 -0.82 -17.28
C ARG A 40 22.93 -0.80 -16.94
N ASP A 41 23.79 -1.04 -17.91
CA ASP A 41 25.25 -1.03 -17.70
C ASP A 41 25.74 0.34 -17.22
N LEU A 42 25.26 1.42 -17.85
CA LEU A 42 25.58 2.79 -17.41
C LEU A 42 25.04 3.07 -16.01
N ASN A 43 23.86 2.57 -15.66
CA ASN A 43 23.32 2.74 -14.32
C ASN A 43 24.17 2.00 -13.27
N ASP A 44 24.66 0.81 -13.61
CA ASP A 44 25.60 0.07 -12.75
C ASP A 44 26.91 0.82 -12.58
N ASP A 45 27.46 1.40 -13.64
CA ASP A 45 28.68 2.19 -13.59
C ASP A 45 28.51 3.45 -12.73
N ILE A 46 27.39 4.17 -12.87
CA ILE A 46 27.07 5.30 -11.98
C ILE A 46 26.95 4.84 -10.53
N ASN A 47 26.29 3.70 -10.26
CA ASN A 47 26.19 3.17 -8.90
C ASN A 47 27.56 2.78 -8.32
N LYS A 48 28.50 2.26 -9.14
CA LYS A 48 29.89 2.00 -8.72
C LYS A 48 30.57 3.31 -8.34
N LEU A 49 30.49 4.35 -9.18
CA LEU A 49 31.05 5.67 -8.91
C LEU A 49 30.44 6.31 -7.65
N MET A 50 29.13 6.15 -7.41
CA MET A 50 28.47 6.65 -6.20
C MET A 50 28.96 5.96 -4.92
N ARG A 51 29.34 4.68 -4.99
CA ARG A 51 29.98 3.99 -3.85
C ARG A 51 31.42 4.48 -3.67
N GLU A 52 32.13 4.73 -4.76
CA GLU A 52 33.48 5.28 -4.70
C GLU A 52 33.50 6.70 -4.12
N LYS A 53 32.61 7.58 -4.57
CA LYS A 53 32.39 8.90 -3.96
C LYS A 53 32.19 8.79 -2.45
N ARG A 54 31.34 7.86 -2.00
CA ARG A 54 31.10 7.63 -0.56
C ARG A 54 32.38 7.22 0.17
N ARG A 55 33.21 6.35 -0.43
CA ARG A 55 34.53 5.96 0.13
C ARG A 55 35.49 7.14 0.23
N TRP A 56 35.53 8.01 -0.77
CA TRP A 56 36.33 9.24 -0.72
C TRP A 56 35.84 10.20 0.35
N GLU A 57 34.53 10.35 0.51
CA GLU A 57 33.94 11.19 1.57
C GLU A 57 34.23 10.63 2.97
N ASP A 58 34.20 9.31 3.16
CA ASP A 58 34.60 8.67 4.42
C ASP A 58 36.09 8.89 4.73
N GLN A 59 36.96 8.79 3.71
CA GLN A 59 38.39 9.05 3.89
C GLN A 59 38.66 10.50 4.27
N ILE A 60 37.97 11.47 3.64
CA ILE A 60 38.11 12.90 3.99
C ILE A 60 37.72 13.13 5.45
N ILE A 61 36.61 12.53 5.90
CA ILE A 61 36.18 12.63 7.31
C ILE A 61 37.22 12.00 8.23
N HIS A 62 37.77 10.83 7.86
CA HIS A 62 38.79 10.14 8.65
C HIS A 62 40.07 10.97 8.81
N LEU A 63 40.47 11.72 7.76
CA LEU A 63 41.61 12.64 7.78
C LEU A 63 41.31 13.98 8.49
N GLY A 64 40.12 14.15 9.08
CA GLY A 64 39.71 15.37 9.80
C GLY A 64 39.18 16.48 8.90
N GLY A 65 38.79 16.17 7.67
CA GLY A 65 38.24 17.11 6.71
C GLY A 65 36.73 17.36 6.83
N PRO A 66 36.16 18.19 5.94
CA PRO A 66 34.75 18.54 5.95
C PRO A 66 33.82 17.34 5.73
N ASN A 67 32.67 17.32 6.43
CA ASN A 67 31.66 16.27 6.25
C ASN A 67 30.75 16.58 5.04
N TYR A 68 31.20 16.18 3.86
CA TYR A 68 30.46 16.35 2.62
C TYR A 68 29.14 15.54 2.55
N LYS A 69 28.98 14.47 3.35
CA LYS A 69 27.73 13.70 3.38
C LYS A 69 26.56 14.49 3.96
N ARG A 70 26.85 15.43 4.86
CA ARG A 70 25.86 16.33 5.46
C ARG A 70 25.70 17.64 4.68
N ALA A 71 26.80 18.15 4.13
CA ALA A 71 26.83 19.45 3.47
C ALA A 71 26.41 19.41 1.99
N ALA A 72 26.47 18.24 1.32
CA ALA A 72 26.17 18.16 -0.10
C ALA A 72 24.68 18.45 -0.38
N PRO A 73 24.37 19.36 -1.32
CA PRO A 73 23.02 19.55 -1.81
C PRO A 73 22.48 18.23 -2.37
N LYS A 74 21.22 17.92 -2.06
CA LYS A 74 20.49 16.76 -2.61
C LYS A 74 20.31 16.79 -4.14
N MET A 75 20.90 17.73 -4.86
CA MET A 75 20.75 17.87 -6.31
C MET A 75 21.17 16.61 -7.09
N LEU A 76 22.12 15.82 -6.59
CA LEU A 76 22.46 14.51 -7.19
C LEU A 76 21.51 13.37 -6.77
N ASP A 77 20.78 13.54 -5.67
CA ASP A 77 19.82 12.56 -5.18
C ASP A 77 18.44 12.74 -5.85
N GLU A 78 18.08 13.95 -6.32
CA GLU A 78 16.84 14.19 -7.08
C GLU A 78 16.76 13.35 -8.37
N ASP A 79 17.90 13.15 -9.02
CA ASP A 79 18.02 12.37 -10.26
C ASP A 79 18.13 10.86 -10.05
N GLY A 80 18.34 10.37 -8.82
CA GLY A 80 18.42 8.93 -8.51
C GLY A 80 17.31 8.46 -7.56
N LYS A 81 16.36 7.64 -8.04
CA LYS A 81 15.31 7.08 -7.18
C LYS A 81 15.74 5.71 -6.67
N GLU A 82 15.60 5.49 -5.35
CA GLU A 82 15.86 4.19 -4.72
C GLU A 82 14.58 3.36 -4.72
N VAL A 83 14.70 2.08 -5.09
CA VAL A 83 13.61 1.12 -4.94
C VAL A 83 13.39 0.85 -3.44
N PRO A 84 12.15 0.93 -2.94
CA PRO A 84 11.84 0.57 -1.56
C PRO A 84 12.38 -0.83 -1.21
N GLY A 85 13.15 -0.94 -0.12
CA GLY A 85 13.76 -2.21 0.31
C GLY A 85 15.10 -2.56 -0.34
N SER A 86 15.54 -1.83 -1.37
CA SER A 86 16.88 -2.03 -1.95
C SER A 86 17.96 -1.25 -1.18
N ARG A 87 19.06 -1.93 -0.86
CA ARG A 87 20.13 -1.42 0.01
C ARG A 87 21.10 -0.49 -0.73
N GLY A 88 20.61 0.68 -1.14
CA GLY A 88 21.42 1.79 -1.65
C GLY A 88 21.84 1.73 -3.12
N TYR A 89 21.11 0.95 -3.94
CA TYR A 89 21.18 0.97 -5.40
C TYR A 89 20.13 1.94 -5.95
N ARG A 90 20.52 2.76 -6.92
CA ARG A 90 19.70 3.83 -7.48
C ARG A 90 19.50 3.68 -8.97
N TYR A 91 18.36 4.18 -9.46
CA TYR A 91 18.10 4.30 -10.89
C TYR A 91 18.07 5.78 -11.29
N PHE A 92 18.94 6.14 -12.24
CA PHE A 92 19.15 7.52 -12.69
C PHE A 92 18.49 7.78 -14.05
N GLY A 93 17.85 8.94 -14.22
CA GLY A 93 17.26 9.36 -15.50
C GLY A 93 16.39 8.27 -16.16
N ARG A 94 16.68 7.95 -17.42
CA ARG A 94 15.98 6.93 -18.22
C ARG A 94 16.05 5.52 -17.63
N ALA A 95 17.02 5.22 -16.76
CA ALA A 95 17.10 3.91 -16.11
C ALA A 95 15.86 3.62 -15.22
N ARG A 96 15.11 4.65 -14.84
CA ARG A 96 13.84 4.54 -14.12
C ARG A 96 12.69 4.04 -14.99
N ASP A 97 12.75 4.32 -16.29
CA ASP A 97 11.72 3.95 -17.26
C ASP A 97 11.90 2.53 -17.82
N LEU A 98 12.96 1.84 -17.39
CA LEU A 98 13.21 0.46 -17.80
C LEU A 98 12.07 -0.46 -17.35
N PRO A 99 11.67 -1.43 -18.19
CA PRO A 99 10.64 -2.39 -17.84
C PRO A 99 11.05 -3.18 -16.57
N GLY A 100 10.11 -3.34 -15.64
CA GLY A 100 10.30 -3.94 -14.32
C GLY A 100 10.87 -3.00 -13.24
N VAL A 101 11.69 -2.00 -13.61
CA VAL A 101 12.19 -1.00 -12.64
C VAL A 101 11.12 0.05 -12.37
N ARG A 102 10.43 0.49 -13.43
CA ARG A 102 9.36 1.48 -13.33
C ARG A 102 8.28 1.08 -12.33
N GLU A 103 7.82 -0.17 -12.40
CA GLU A 103 6.80 -0.72 -11.51
C GLU A 103 7.24 -0.75 -10.04
N LEU A 104 8.54 -1.00 -9.78
CA LEU A 104 9.10 -1.00 -8.43
C LEU A 104 9.30 0.42 -7.85
N LEU A 105 9.40 1.42 -8.72
CA LEU A 105 9.59 2.81 -8.34
C LEU A 105 8.29 3.59 -8.22
N GLU A 106 7.24 3.20 -8.95
CA GLU A 106 5.90 3.72 -8.74
C GLU A 106 5.46 3.28 -7.33
N PRO A 107 5.18 4.22 -6.40
CA PRO A 107 4.64 3.83 -5.11
C PRO A 107 3.33 3.09 -5.37
N GLU A 108 3.13 1.92 -4.74
CA GLU A 108 1.81 1.28 -4.73
C GLU A 108 0.80 2.37 -4.38
N ALA A 109 -0.23 2.50 -5.23
CA ALA A 109 -1.31 3.43 -4.98
C ALA A 109 -1.72 3.27 -3.52
N PRO A 110 -1.85 4.37 -2.75
CA PRO A 110 -2.09 4.28 -1.32
C PRO A 110 -3.24 3.30 -1.14
N SER A 111 -2.96 2.15 -0.51
CA SER A 111 -4.02 1.20 -0.23
C SER A 111 -5.04 2.02 0.54
N ILE A 112 -6.27 2.07 0.01
CA ILE A 112 -7.37 2.77 0.66
C ILE A 112 -7.62 1.97 1.93
N THR A 113 -6.82 2.24 2.96
CA THR A 113 -7.04 1.76 4.31
C THR A 113 -8.27 2.52 4.74
N LYS A 114 -9.43 1.91 4.48
CA LYS A 114 -10.72 2.52 4.83
C LYS A 114 -10.61 2.94 6.29
N ASN A 115 -10.80 4.24 6.54
CA ASN A 115 -10.73 4.75 7.89
C ASN A 115 -11.79 4.01 8.72
N ARG A 116 -11.56 3.80 10.02
CA ARG A 116 -12.55 3.15 10.90
C ARG A 116 -13.94 3.77 10.71
N TYR A 117 -13.99 5.10 10.56
CA TYR A 117 -15.21 5.84 10.23
C TYR A 117 -15.90 5.36 8.94
N GLU A 118 -15.17 5.16 7.85
CA GLU A 118 -15.72 4.67 6.57
C GLU A 118 -16.21 3.22 6.67
N LEU A 119 -15.60 2.42 7.55
CA LEU A 119 -16.03 1.05 7.82
C LEU A 119 -17.35 1.03 8.61
N TYR A 120 -17.52 1.94 9.57
CA TYR A 120 -18.73 2.04 10.40
C TYR A 120 -19.88 2.84 9.76
N LYS A 121 -19.61 3.63 8.71
CA LYS A 121 -20.61 4.51 8.08
C LYS A 121 -21.85 3.79 7.55
N ASN A 122 -21.70 2.53 7.13
CA ASN A 122 -22.77 1.73 6.55
C ASN A 122 -23.25 0.62 7.51
N ILE A 123 -22.83 0.65 8.77
CA ILE A 123 -23.30 -0.29 9.79
C ILE A 123 -24.46 0.38 10.52
N ASP A 124 -25.67 0.03 10.11
CA ASP A 124 -26.89 0.58 10.71
C ASP A 124 -27.36 -0.27 11.91
N SER A 125 -28.34 0.24 12.65
CA SER A 125 -29.00 -0.44 13.77
C SER A 125 -29.51 -1.85 13.40
N ASP A 126 -29.88 -2.05 12.14
CA ASP A 126 -30.33 -3.33 11.58
C ASP A 126 -29.21 -4.39 11.59
N TYR A 127 -27.94 -4.00 11.46
CA TYR A 127 -26.81 -4.93 11.56
C TYR A 127 -26.71 -5.59 12.95
N TYR A 128 -27.20 -4.91 13.98
CA TYR A 128 -27.23 -5.39 15.36
C TYR A 128 -28.60 -6.00 15.75
N GLY A 129 -29.53 -6.15 14.79
CA GLY A 129 -30.81 -6.82 15.02
C GLY A 129 -31.80 -6.02 15.87
N TYR A 130 -31.61 -4.72 16.05
CA TYR A 130 -32.49 -3.89 16.90
C TYR A 130 -33.92 -3.75 16.38
N ARG A 131 -34.20 -4.15 15.13
CA ARG A 131 -35.54 -4.12 14.52
C ARG A 131 -36.10 -5.50 14.22
N ASP A 132 -35.37 -6.56 14.56
CA ASP A 132 -35.81 -7.94 14.31
C ASP A 132 -37.07 -8.29 15.12
N GLU A 133 -37.24 -7.67 16.30
CA GLU A 133 -38.46 -7.79 17.12
C GLU A 133 -39.68 -7.03 16.55
N GLU A 134 -39.49 -6.12 15.58
CA GLU A 134 -40.59 -5.40 14.92
C GLU A 134 -41.13 -6.17 13.70
N ASP A 135 -40.41 -7.20 13.23
CA ASP A 135 -40.88 -8.07 12.16
C ASP A 135 -41.90 -9.08 12.71
N SER A 136 -43.17 -8.70 12.59
CA SER A 136 -44.31 -9.53 13.01
C SER A 136 -44.33 -10.91 12.34
N SER A 137 -43.68 -11.07 11.18
CA SER A 137 -43.59 -12.36 10.49
C SER A 137 -42.57 -13.29 11.13
N LEU A 138 -41.43 -12.75 11.58
CA LEU A 138 -40.38 -13.49 12.28
C LEU A 138 -40.87 -13.94 13.66
N LEU A 139 -41.51 -13.04 14.42
CA LEU A 139 -42.11 -13.35 15.73
C LEU A 139 -43.17 -14.45 15.67
N ALA A 140 -44.11 -14.35 14.72
CA ALA A 140 -45.17 -15.36 14.58
C ALA A 140 -44.58 -16.74 14.25
N TYR A 141 -43.52 -16.74 13.47
CA TYR A 141 -42.81 -17.94 13.08
C TYR A 141 -42.00 -18.54 14.24
N GLU A 142 -41.31 -17.73 15.04
CA GLU A 142 -40.63 -18.17 16.27
C GLU A 142 -41.61 -18.76 17.27
N GLN A 143 -42.76 -18.12 17.46
CA GLN A 143 -43.82 -18.59 18.35
C GLN A 143 -44.37 -19.95 17.91
N GLN A 144 -44.60 -20.15 16.61
CA GLN A 144 -45.02 -21.46 16.07
C GLN A 144 -44.01 -22.57 16.38
N ILE A 145 -42.71 -22.26 16.24
CA ILE A 145 -41.64 -23.23 16.50
C ILE A 145 -41.49 -23.50 17.99
N GLU A 146 -41.60 -22.48 18.83
CA GLU A 146 -41.58 -22.63 20.28
C GLU A 146 -42.73 -23.53 20.75
N ASP A 147 -43.94 -23.35 20.23
CA ASP A 147 -45.10 -24.19 20.53
C ASP A 147 -44.95 -25.62 19.98
N GLU A 148 -44.35 -25.79 18.80
CA GLU A 148 -44.04 -27.11 18.24
C GLU A 148 -42.97 -27.85 19.07
N LEU A 149 -41.96 -27.15 19.57
CA LEU A 149 -40.93 -27.72 20.45
C LEU A 149 -41.47 -28.05 21.83
N LYS A 150 -42.32 -27.18 22.41
CA LYS A 150 -43.01 -27.43 23.68
C LYS A 150 -43.94 -28.64 23.59
N SER A 151 -44.73 -28.74 22.51
CA SER A 151 -45.66 -29.86 22.29
C SER A 151 -44.96 -31.19 22.01
N LYS A 152 -43.80 -31.16 21.35
CA LYS A 152 -42.93 -32.34 21.14
C LYS A 152 -42.12 -32.73 22.38
N GLY A 153 -42.26 -32.02 23.50
CA GLY A 153 -41.61 -32.39 24.76
C GLY A 153 -40.10 -32.17 24.78
N PHE A 154 -39.57 -31.26 23.95
CA PHE A 154 -38.18 -30.82 24.00
C PHE A 154 -37.95 -29.89 25.23
N GLY A 155 -38.21 -30.39 26.44
CA GLY A 155 -37.93 -29.68 27.68
C GLY A 155 -36.51 -29.99 28.17
N ILE A 156 -35.64 -28.97 28.22
CA ILE A 156 -34.32 -28.84 28.90
C ILE A 156 -33.26 -29.96 28.72
N PHE A 157 -33.62 -31.17 28.31
CA PHE A 157 -32.75 -32.36 28.16
C PHE A 157 -32.75 -32.94 26.73
N ALA A 158 -33.06 -32.12 25.74
CA ALA A 158 -32.95 -32.55 24.36
C ALA A 158 -31.51 -32.39 23.84
N ASN A 159 -31.03 -33.41 23.12
CA ASN A 159 -29.70 -33.43 22.53
C ASN A 159 -29.56 -32.28 21.52
N VAL A 160 -28.48 -31.48 21.65
CA VAL A 160 -28.22 -30.28 20.82
C VAL A 160 -28.17 -30.63 19.32
N GLU A 161 -27.76 -31.86 18.97
CA GLU A 161 -27.71 -32.34 17.58
C GLU A 161 -29.09 -32.50 16.93
N GLU A 162 -30.10 -32.94 17.68
CA GLU A 162 -31.47 -33.11 17.14
C GLU A 162 -32.14 -31.75 16.88
N ILE A 163 -31.88 -30.78 17.76
CA ILE A 163 -32.35 -29.39 17.58
C ILE A 163 -31.68 -28.77 16.34
N GLN A 164 -30.38 -28.98 16.16
CA GLN A 164 -29.66 -28.47 14.98
C GLN A 164 -30.15 -29.08 13.66
N GLN A 165 -30.53 -30.36 13.63
CA GLN A 165 -31.09 -30.98 12.43
C GLN A 165 -32.49 -30.45 12.11
N PHE A 166 -33.28 -30.08 13.12
CA PHE A 166 -34.60 -29.47 12.92
C PHE A 166 -34.50 -28.03 12.38
N ILE A 167 -33.60 -27.21 12.93
CA ILE A 167 -33.35 -25.83 12.50
C ILE A 167 -32.77 -25.76 11.06
N LYS A 168 -32.00 -26.77 10.64
CA LYS A 168 -31.40 -26.85 9.30
C LYS A 168 -32.38 -27.14 8.15
N LYS A 169 -33.67 -27.36 8.41
CA LYS A 169 -34.66 -27.50 7.33
C LYS A 169 -34.90 -26.13 6.68
N PRO A 170 -34.69 -25.98 5.35
CA PRO A 170 -34.89 -24.72 4.66
C PRO A 170 -36.38 -24.34 4.71
N LYS A 171 -36.66 -23.07 4.98
CA LYS A 171 -38.02 -22.52 5.00
C LYS A 171 -38.18 -21.54 3.86
N GLU A 172 -39.13 -21.84 2.98
CA GLU A 172 -39.60 -20.91 1.98
C GLU A 172 -40.45 -19.84 2.70
N LEU A 173 -39.93 -18.62 2.77
CA LEU A 173 -40.76 -17.45 3.11
C LEU A 173 -41.79 -17.26 1.99
N PRO A 174 -43.08 -17.02 2.31
CA PRO A 174 -44.09 -16.84 1.28
C PRO A 174 -43.74 -15.61 0.43
N ILE A 175 -43.62 -15.87 -0.88
CA ILE A 175 -43.24 -14.89 -1.89
C ILE A 175 -44.37 -13.87 -2.03
N GLY A 176 -44.08 -12.61 -1.66
CA GLY A 176 -44.74 -11.41 -2.17
C GLY A 176 -46.21 -11.19 -1.82
N ILE A 177 -46.48 -10.22 -0.93
CA ILE A 177 -47.78 -9.55 -0.90
C ILE A 177 -47.80 -8.54 -2.06
N PRO A 178 -48.76 -8.61 -3.01
CA PRO A 178 -48.88 -7.60 -4.05
C PRO A 178 -49.49 -6.33 -3.45
N GLY A 179 -48.67 -5.29 -3.34
CA GLY A 179 -49.10 -3.94 -2.99
C GLY A 179 -48.37 -3.32 -1.81
N LEU A 180 -47.10 -2.96 -2.00
CA LEU A 180 -46.49 -1.89 -1.23
C LEU A 180 -45.93 -0.86 -2.20
N VAL A 181 -46.62 0.26 -2.29
CA VAL A 181 -46.27 1.43 -3.09
C VAL A 181 -44.94 1.96 -2.59
N ALA A 182 -43.99 2.15 -3.52
CA ALA A 182 -42.75 2.87 -3.25
C ALA A 182 -43.08 4.29 -2.76
N GLY A 183 -42.81 4.55 -1.49
CA GLY A 183 -42.93 5.87 -0.89
C GLY A 183 -41.77 6.76 -1.29
N GLY A 184 -42.07 7.80 -2.07
CA GLY A 184 -41.55 9.17 -1.91
C GLY A 184 -40.04 9.38 -2.00
N ASP A 185 -39.59 9.73 -3.21
CA ASP A 185 -38.33 10.43 -3.44
C ASP A 185 -38.57 11.93 -3.17
N ASP A 186 -38.57 12.36 -1.90
CA ASP A 186 -38.65 13.78 -1.52
C ASP A 186 -37.28 14.45 -1.70
N ARG A 187 -37.01 14.87 -2.94
CA ARG A 187 -36.00 15.89 -3.21
C ARG A 187 -36.54 17.23 -2.73
N MET A 188 -36.02 17.73 -1.61
CA MET A 188 -36.19 19.13 -1.23
C MET A 188 -35.52 20.02 -2.29
N GLU A 189 -36.34 20.67 -3.13
CA GLU A 189 -36.00 21.96 -3.72
C GLU A 189 -35.86 22.98 -2.59
N THR A 190 -34.72 23.66 -2.56
CA THR A 190 -34.52 24.85 -1.72
C THR A 190 -34.57 26.05 -2.65
N ASP A 191 -35.63 26.84 -2.53
CA ASP A 191 -35.71 28.20 -3.08
C ASP A 191 -35.12 29.16 -2.04
N ASP A 192 -33.98 29.78 -2.37
CA ASP A 192 -33.64 31.21 -2.21
C ASP A 192 -32.21 31.50 -2.73
#